data_AF-A0A2Z6AAU0-F1
#
_entry.id   AF-A0A2Z6AAU0-F1
#
_cell.length_a   1.000
_cell.length_b   1.000
_cell.length_c   1.000
_cell.angle_alpha   90.00
_cell.angle_beta   90.00
_cell.angle_gamma   90.00
#
_symmetry.space_group_name_H-M   'P 1'
#
loop_
_entity.id
_entity.type
_entity.pdbx_description
1 polymer ?
#
loop_
_entity_poly.entity_id
_entity_poly.type
_entity_poly.pdbx_seq_one_letter_code
_entity_poly.pdbx_strand_id
1 'polypeptide(L)'
;MLSCSACGPAAPPGRIAVPPRYLSCTAEPVPPSPSGAGGKYTDAQAADYLIDALDAGADCRNKVAAIAAMERAASSSEGKKE
;
A
#
# COMPACT_ATOMS: atom_id res chain seq x y z
N MET A 1 19.63 -24.33 33.59
CA MET A 1 19.27 -23.07 32.93
C MET A 1 20.08 -22.99 31.64
N LEU A 2 19.47 -23.36 30.49
CA LEU A 2 20.12 -23.26 29.18
C LEU A 2 20.03 -21.80 28.71
N SER A 3 21.07 -21.02 28.99
CA SER A 3 21.21 -19.68 28.44
C SER A 3 21.58 -19.81 26.96
N CYS A 4 20.65 -19.46 26.07
CA CYS A 4 20.93 -19.41 24.64
C CYS A 4 21.87 -18.22 24.39
N SER A 5 23.19 -18.47 24.40
CA SER A 5 24.24 -17.48 24.14
C SER A 5 24.20 -16.87 22.72
N ALA A 6 23.24 -17.28 21.88
CA ALA A 6 22.96 -16.74 20.56
C ALA A 6 21.82 -15.70 20.53
N CYS A 7 21.13 -15.45 21.65
CA CYS A 7 20.18 -14.34 21.76
C CYS A 7 20.91 -13.00 21.96
N GLY A 8 21.81 -12.66 21.03
CA GLY A 8 22.24 -11.28 20.87
C GLY A 8 21.03 -10.42 20.47
N PRO A 9 20.99 -9.12 20.83
CA PRO A 9 19.93 -8.23 20.38
C PRO A 9 19.86 -8.31 18.85
N ALA A 10 18.71 -8.72 18.32
CA ALA A 10 18.47 -8.72 16.89
C ALA A 10 18.84 -7.34 16.35
N ALA A 11 19.70 -7.30 15.33
CA ALA A 11 20.04 -6.05 14.67
C ALA A 11 18.73 -5.31 14.33
N PRO A 12 18.65 -3.98 14.54
CA PRO A 12 17.45 -3.24 14.13
C PRO A 12 17.21 -3.56 12.65
N PRO A 13 15.96 -3.90 12.27
CA PRO A 13 15.68 -4.34 10.91
C PRO A 13 16.25 -3.32 9.94
N GLY A 14 17.11 -3.80 9.03
CA GLY A 14 17.68 -2.95 7.99
C GLY A 14 16.54 -2.23 7.28
N ARG A 15 16.63 -0.90 7.16
CA ARG A 15 15.59 -0.14 6.45
C ARG A 15 15.54 -0.64 5.01
N ILE A 16 14.41 -1.22 4.62
CA ILE A 16 14.21 -1.68 3.25
C ILE A 16 14.02 -0.44 2.37
N ALA A 17 14.86 -0.32 1.34
CA ALA A 17 14.72 0.74 0.36
C ALA A 17 13.46 0.50 -0.48
N VAL A 18 12.37 1.19 -0.12
CA VAL A 18 11.11 1.15 -0.88
C VAL A 18 11.26 2.04 -2.12
N PRO A 19 11.05 1.51 -3.35
CA PRO A 19 11.12 2.32 -4.55
C PRO A 19 10.10 3.47 -4.53
N PRO A 20 10.44 4.67 -5.06
CA PRO A 20 9.57 5.86 -4.96
C PRO A 20 8.14 5.65 -5.48
N ARG A 21 7.95 4.78 -6.47
CA ARG A 21 6.64 4.44 -7.05
C ARG A 21 5.64 3.82 -6.06
N TYR A 22 6.12 3.31 -4.93
CA TYR A 22 5.28 2.74 -3.86
C TYR A 22 5.03 3.73 -2.71
N LEU A 23 5.68 4.90 -2.72
CA LEU A 23 5.54 5.92 -1.68
C LEU A 23 4.34 6.84 -1.90
N SER A 24 3.71 6.78 -3.07
CA SER A 24 2.48 7.50 -3.39
C SER A 24 1.44 6.55 -3.97
N CYS A 25 0.18 6.75 -3.58
CA CYS A 25 -0.97 6.12 -4.20
C CYS A 25 -1.56 7.04 -5.27
N THR A 26 -2.34 6.50 -6.20
CA THR A 26 -3.23 7.31 -7.04
C THR A 26 -4.07 8.22 -6.14
N ALA A 27 -4.17 9.50 -6.53
CA ALA A 27 -4.91 10.49 -5.76
C ALA A 27 -6.38 10.08 -5.64
N GLU A 28 -7.00 10.40 -4.50
CA GLU A 28 -8.44 10.24 -4.35
C GLU A 28 -9.16 11.13 -5.39
N PRO A 29 -10.08 10.56 -6.18
CA PRO A 29 -10.77 11.34 -7.19
C PRO A 29 -11.65 12.40 -6.54
N VAL A 30 -11.79 13.53 -7.23
CA VAL A 30 -12.65 14.63 -6.81
C VAL A 30 -14.08 14.34 -7.30
N PRO A 31 -15.11 14.47 -6.43
CA PRO A 31 -16.49 14.34 -6.87
C PRO A 31 -16.81 15.28 -8.03
N PRO A 32 -17.50 14.82 -9.09
CA PRO A 32 -17.82 15.67 -10.23
C PRO A 32 -18.81 16.78 -9.84
N SER A 33 -18.93 17.83 -10.66
CA SER A 33 -19.97 18.83 -10.44
C SER A 33 -21.34 18.27 -10.84
N PRO A 34 -22.39 18.39 -10.00
CA PRO A 34 -23.71 17.83 -10.31
C PRO A 34 -24.27 18.45 -11.59
N SER A 35 -24.65 17.62 -12.56
CA SER A 35 -25.14 18.06 -13.88
C SER A 35 -26.55 17.59 -14.21
N GLY A 36 -27.18 16.83 -13.31
CA GLY A 36 -28.56 16.37 -13.44
C GLY A 36 -29.58 17.42 -13.05
N ALA A 37 -30.85 17.14 -13.39
CA ALA A 37 -31.97 18.01 -13.05
C ALA A 37 -32.03 18.28 -11.53
N GLY A 38 -32.19 19.56 -11.15
CA GLY A 38 -32.27 19.96 -9.74
C GLY A 38 -30.94 19.88 -8.98
N GLY A 39 -29.80 19.94 -9.66
CA GLY A 39 -28.48 19.91 -9.01
C GLY A 39 -28.12 18.55 -8.42
N LYS A 40 -28.60 17.47 -9.05
CA LYS A 40 -28.27 16.09 -8.69
C LYS A 40 -27.17 15.54 -9.58
N TYR A 41 -26.49 14.50 -9.11
CA TYR A 41 -25.59 13.72 -9.95
C TYR A 41 -26.40 12.93 -10.97
N THR A 42 -25.88 12.79 -12.19
CA THR A 42 -26.40 11.78 -13.11
C THR A 42 -25.88 10.40 -12.71
N ASP A 43 -26.58 9.34 -13.10
CA ASP A 43 -26.14 7.97 -12.83
C ASP A 43 -24.76 7.70 -13.46
N ALA A 44 -24.48 8.26 -14.63
CA ALA A 44 -23.17 8.18 -15.27
C ALA A 44 -22.07 8.86 -14.43
N GLN A 45 -22.32 10.08 -13.94
CA GLN A 45 -21.37 10.78 -13.08
C GLN A 45 -21.08 10.05 -11.77
N ALA A 46 -22.12 9.45 -11.16
CA ALA A 46 -21.96 8.66 -9.96
C ALA A 46 -21.18 7.37 -10.23
N ALA A 47 -21.47 6.69 -11.34
CA ALA A 47 -20.78 5.47 -11.74
C ALA A 47 -19.29 5.72 -12.02
N ASP A 48 -18.97 6.75 -12.81
CA ASP A 48 -17.58 7.09 -13.16
C ASP A 48 -16.77 7.44 -11.91
N TYR A 49 -17.33 8.28 -11.02
CA TYR A 49 -16.68 8.63 -9.75
C TYR A 49 -16.41 7.41 -8.86
N LEU A 50 -17.37 6.47 -8.77
CA LEU A 50 -17.21 5.26 -7.99
C LEU A 50 -16.11 4.35 -8.56
N ILE A 51 -16.03 4.22 -9.89
CA ILE A 51 -14.96 3.46 -10.55
C ILE A 51 -13.60 4.06 -10.22
N ASP A 52 -13.44 5.37 -10.42
CA ASP A 52 -12.19 6.07 -10.11
C ASP A 52 -11.79 5.91 -8.64
N ALA A 53 -12.77 5.94 -7.72
CA ALA A 53 -12.51 5.80 -6.29
C ALA A 53 -12.08 4.39 -5.92
N LEU A 54 -12.70 3.37 -6.54
CA LEU A 54 -12.31 1.98 -6.37
C LEU A 54 -10.92 1.71 -6.91
N ASP A 55 -10.58 2.27 -8.07
CA ASP A 55 -9.26 2.11 -8.71
C ASP A 55 -8.16 2.79 -7.89
N ALA A 56 -8.40 4.01 -7.39
CA ALA A 56 -7.47 4.69 -6.50
C ALA A 56 -7.23 3.88 -5.21
N GLY A 57 -8.30 3.35 -4.61
CA GLY A 57 -8.20 2.48 -3.44
C GLY A 57 -7.47 1.16 -3.73
N ALA A 58 -7.68 0.56 -4.90
CA ALA A 58 -7.01 -0.67 -5.32
C ALA A 58 -5.51 -0.48 -5.52
N ASP A 59 -5.10 0.61 -6.19
CA ASP A 59 -3.69 0.98 -6.34
C ASP A 59 -2.99 1.06 -4.98
N CYS A 60 -3.62 1.74 -4.01
CA CYS A 60 -3.04 1.91 -2.69
C CYS A 60 -2.88 0.59 -1.94
N ARG A 61 -3.92 -0.26 -1.95
CA ARG A 61 -3.85 -1.60 -1.33
C ARG A 61 -2.77 -2.48 -1.98
N ASN A 62 -2.65 -2.42 -3.30
CA ASN A 62 -1.65 -3.19 -4.04
C ASN A 62 -0.23 -2.75 -3.69
N LYS A 63 0.03 -1.44 -3.58
CA LYS A 63 1.33 -0.90 -3.20
C LYS A 63 1.71 -1.27 -1.77
N VAL A 64 0.79 -1.17 -0.82
CA VAL A 64 1.00 -1.60 0.57
C VAL A 64 1.30 -3.10 0.65
N ALA A 65 0.55 -3.92 -0.08
CA ALA A 65 0.79 -5.36 -0.14
C ALA A 65 2.19 -5.69 -0.71
N ALA A 66 2.65 -4.95 -1.72
CA ALA A 66 3.98 -5.11 -2.29
C ALA A 66 5.08 -4.72 -1.27
N ILE A 67 4.90 -3.66 -0.50
CA ILE A 67 5.83 -3.28 0.58
C ILE A 67 5.90 -4.39 1.62
N ALA A 68 4.76 -4.90 2.10
CA ALA A 68 4.72 -6.00 3.05
C ALA A 68 5.41 -7.28 2.52
N ALA A 69 5.30 -7.54 1.21
CA ALA A 69 6.02 -8.65 0.57
C ALA A 69 7.54 -8.41 0.55
N MET A 70 7.99 -7.19 0.28
CA MET A 70 9.41 -6.82 0.36
C MET A 70 9.96 -6.99 1.78
N GLU A 71 9.18 -6.65 2.82
CA GLU A 71 9.58 -6.89 4.21
C GLU A 71 9.76 -8.37 4.56
N ARG A 72 8.82 -9.22 4.11
CA ARG A 72 8.92 -10.67 4.32
C ARG A 72 10.10 -11.29 3.55
N ALA A 73 10.38 -10.80 2.35
CA ALA A 73 11.51 -11.28 1.56
C ALA A 73 12.86 -10.88 2.18
N ALA A 74 12.96 -9.65 2.69
CA ALA A 74 14.15 -9.17 3.38
C ALA A 74 14.46 -9.99 4.64
N SER A 75 13.47 -10.25 5.49
CA SER A 75 13.64 -11.07 6.69
C SER A 75 14.02 -12.53 6.39
N SER A 76 13.54 -13.08 5.26
CA SER A 76 13.95 -14.42 4.81
C SER A 76 15.39 -14.46 4.28
N SER A 77 15.93 -13.35 3.78
CA SER A 77 17.29 -13.29 3.22
C SER A 77 18.38 -13.13 4.28
N GLU A 78 18.07 -12.49 5.42
CA GLU A 78 19.00 -12.36 6.54
C GLU A 78 19.27 -13.70 7.25
N GLY A 79 18.33 -14.65 7.16
CA GLY A 79 18.50 -16.01 7.70
C GLY A 79 19.35 -16.96 6.84
N LYS A 80 19.83 -16.53 5.67
CA LYS A 80 20.57 -17.37 4.70
C LYS A 80 22.01 -16.89 4.49
N LYS A 81 22.71 -16.60 5.58
CA LYS A 81 24.18 -16.52 5.60
C LYS A 81 24.69 -17.73 6.39
N GLU A 82 24.80 -18.87 5.71
CA GLU A 82 25.59 -20.04 6.15
C GLU A 82 26.87 -20.11 5.32
#